data_AF-A0A178BAU3-F1
#
_entry.id   AF-A0A178BAU3-F1
#
_cell.length_a   1.000
_cell.length_b   1.000
_cell.length_c   1.000
_cell.angle_alpha   90.00
_cell.angle_beta   90.00
_cell.angle_gamma   90.00
#
_symmetry.space_group_name_H-M   'P 1'
#
loop_
_entity.id
_entity.type
_entity.pdbx_description
1 polymer ?
#
loop_
_entity_poly.entity_id
_entity_poly.type
_entity_poly.pdbx_seq_one_letter_code
_entity_poly.pdbx_strand_id
1 'polypeptide(L)'
;MEDPQRNSAMMAATSGFNIADLIKSPHNLRLHAEVQNLKKLINDLVDYQLAHPKIAKPTTREEIDSDKKATQEIEKREKYIRAQLSIIKSLYRQSVLKVREEKTKTSDDRAVNDALILGLHNLKYEEQSLRSEISAAENYDHKYMKLPLISAEEYLEQFPEHKDLSEQELMTVRIEHERQVRVKSEEERQEKLKRKQKLIAEVKKGKDDLTKLDAMVEKFIEAAEPIKKVLATE
;
A
#
# COMPACT_ATOMS: atom_id res chain seq x y z
N MET A 1 -54.10 -6.23 28.24
CA MET A 1 -54.88 -6.57 27.05
C MET A 1 -53.87 -6.76 25.93
N GLU A 2 -53.46 -8.00 25.69
CA GLU A 2 -52.57 -8.32 24.56
C GLU A 2 -53.39 -8.37 23.28
N ASP A 3 -53.00 -7.58 22.28
CA ASP A 3 -53.73 -7.42 21.02
C ASP A 3 -53.77 -8.74 20.24
N PRO A 4 -54.97 -9.32 19.98
CA PRO A 4 -55.11 -10.57 19.23
C PRO A 4 -54.67 -10.44 17.75
N GLN A 5 -54.53 -9.22 17.24
CA GLN A 5 -54.05 -8.96 15.88
C GLN A 5 -52.54 -9.13 15.72
N ARG A 6 -51.74 -8.96 16.78
CA ARG A 6 -50.28 -9.12 16.73
C ARG A 6 -49.88 -10.59 16.63
N ASN A 7 -50.59 -11.49 17.31
CA ASN A 7 -50.37 -12.93 17.21
C ASN A 7 -50.81 -13.51 15.85
N SER A 8 -51.87 -12.97 15.24
CA SER A 8 -52.33 -13.39 13.91
C SER A 8 -51.32 -13.01 12.81
N ALA A 9 -50.73 -11.80 12.88
CA ALA A 9 -49.71 -11.35 11.95
C ALA A 9 -48.39 -12.14 12.07
N MET A 10 -48.01 -12.55 13.29
CA MET A 10 -46.80 -13.36 13.51
C MET A 10 -46.96 -14.81 13.02
N MET A 11 -48.18 -15.37 13.07
CA MET A 11 -48.52 -16.67 12.47
C MET A 11 -48.65 -16.61 10.94
N ALA A 12 -49.03 -15.46 10.37
CA ALA A 12 -49.10 -15.26 8.91
C ALA A 12 -47.72 -15.07 8.25
N ALA A 13 -46.72 -14.58 8.98
CA ALA A 13 -45.36 -14.39 8.45
C ALA A 13 -44.58 -15.72 8.27
N THR A 14 -45.00 -16.81 8.91
CA THR A 14 -44.33 -18.12 8.82
C THR A 14 -44.88 -19.02 7.72
N SER A 15 -46.03 -18.68 7.13
CA SER A 15 -46.69 -19.48 6.09
C SER A 15 -46.13 -19.25 4.67
N GLY A 16 -45.23 -18.27 4.49
CA GLY A 16 -44.54 -18.00 3.21
C GLY A 16 -43.14 -18.63 3.07
N PHE A 17 -42.60 -19.28 4.11
CA PHE A 17 -41.24 -19.84 4.07
C PHE A 17 -41.25 -21.28 3.59
N ASN A 18 -41.01 -21.47 2.28
CA ASN A 18 -40.83 -22.80 1.73
C ASN A 18 -39.38 -23.25 1.93
N ILE A 19 -39.16 -24.09 2.95
CA ILE A 19 -37.82 -24.60 3.32
C ILE A 19 -37.13 -25.29 2.12
N ALA A 20 -37.92 -25.85 1.20
CA ALA A 20 -37.43 -26.48 -0.03
C ALA A 20 -36.59 -25.53 -0.91
N ASP A 21 -36.92 -24.24 -0.94
CA ASP A 21 -36.26 -23.26 -1.82
C ASP A 21 -34.88 -22.81 -1.27
N LEU A 22 -34.63 -23.03 0.02
CA LEU A 22 -33.37 -22.67 0.68
C LEU A 22 -32.33 -23.80 0.59
N ILE A 23 -32.73 -25.01 0.21
CA ILE A 23 -31.83 -26.16 0.17
C ILE A 23 -31.17 -26.24 -1.21
N LYS A 24 -30.00 -25.62 -1.32
CA LYS A 24 -29.23 -25.57 -2.59
C LYS A 24 -28.39 -26.82 -2.84
N SER A 25 -28.06 -27.57 -1.78
CA SER A 25 -27.16 -28.72 -1.86
C SER A 25 -27.90 -30.00 -2.26
N PRO A 26 -27.36 -30.80 -3.19
CA PRO A 26 -27.99 -32.05 -3.65
C PRO A 26 -28.16 -33.08 -2.53
N HIS A 27 -27.22 -33.12 -1.57
CA HIS A 27 -27.29 -34.07 -0.46
C HIS A 27 -28.37 -33.68 0.57
N ASN A 28 -28.58 -32.38 0.78
CA ASN A 28 -29.63 -31.87 1.67
C ASN A 28 -31.02 -31.93 1.02
N LEU A 29 -31.11 -31.76 -0.31
CA LEU A 29 -32.36 -31.94 -1.05
C LEU A 29 -32.87 -33.38 -0.92
N ARG A 30 -31.98 -34.35 -1.07
CA ARG A 30 -32.30 -35.77 -0.87
C ARG A 30 -32.77 -36.04 0.56
N LEU A 31 -32.06 -35.53 1.57
CA LEU A 31 -32.48 -35.66 2.97
C LEU A 31 -33.88 -35.08 3.19
N HIS A 32 -34.15 -33.89 2.68
CA HIS A 32 -35.44 -33.24 2.80
C HIS A 32 -36.56 -34.05 2.16
N ALA A 33 -36.35 -34.58 0.94
CA ALA A 33 -37.32 -35.44 0.28
C ALA A 33 -37.67 -36.69 1.11
N GLU A 34 -36.66 -37.36 1.69
CA GLU A 34 -36.87 -38.54 2.53
C GLU A 34 -37.58 -38.21 3.86
N VAL A 35 -37.33 -37.03 4.43
CA VAL A 35 -38.05 -36.52 5.61
C VAL A 35 -39.52 -36.22 5.28
N GLN A 36 -39.81 -35.64 4.11
CA GLN A 36 -41.20 -35.46 3.66
C GLN A 36 -41.90 -36.80 3.42
N ASN A 37 -41.19 -37.80 2.90
CA ASN A 37 -41.72 -39.16 2.76
C ASN A 37 -42.05 -39.79 4.12
N LEU A 38 -41.15 -39.66 5.11
CA LEU A 38 -41.42 -40.11 6.49
C LEU A 38 -42.65 -39.43 7.09
N LYS A 39 -42.81 -38.12 6.87
CA LYS A 39 -43.98 -37.37 7.33
C LYS A 39 -45.28 -37.94 6.75
N LYS A 40 -45.29 -38.28 5.45
CA LYS A 40 -46.44 -38.94 4.81
C LYS A 40 -46.75 -40.29 5.46
N LEU A 41 -45.73 -41.15 5.63
CA LEU A 41 -45.91 -42.47 6.26
C LEU A 41 -46.45 -42.38 7.69
N ILE A 42 -46.03 -41.37 8.47
CA ILE A 42 -46.54 -41.13 9.83
C ILE A 42 -48.00 -40.68 9.78
N ASN A 43 -48.35 -39.75 8.89
CA ASN A 43 -49.73 -39.31 8.72
C ASN A 43 -50.63 -40.49 8.31
N ASP A 44 -50.19 -41.31 7.36
CA ASP A 44 -50.93 -42.50 6.92
C ASP A 44 -51.13 -43.51 8.07
N LEU A 45 -50.16 -43.64 8.98
CA LEU A 45 -50.30 -44.48 10.18
C LEU A 45 -51.34 -43.90 11.14
N VAL A 46 -51.27 -42.60 11.41
CA VAL A 46 -52.20 -41.90 12.30
C VAL A 46 -53.62 -41.96 11.75
N ASP A 47 -53.82 -41.69 10.47
CA ASP A 47 -55.11 -41.77 9.79
C ASP A 47 -55.70 -43.19 9.88
N TYR A 48 -54.85 -44.20 9.73
CA TYR A 48 -55.27 -45.61 9.86
C TYR A 48 -55.66 -45.99 11.30
N GLN A 49 -54.94 -45.48 12.29
CA GLN A 49 -55.27 -45.67 13.71
C GLN A 49 -56.55 -44.95 14.12
N LEU A 50 -56.82 -43.77 13.54
CA LEU A 50 -58.08 -43.04 13.74
C LEU A 50 -59.26 -43.78 13.10
N ALA A 51 -59.06 -44.37 11.92
CA ALA A 51 -60.08 -45.16 11.22
C ALA A 51 -60.37 -46.51 11.90
N HIS A 52 -59.42 -47.07 12.66
CA HIS A 52 -59.56 -48.35 13.37
C HIS A 52 -59.23 -48.18 14.86
N PRO A 53 -60.16 -47.59 15.65
CA PRO A 53 -59.96 -47.41 17.08
C PRO A 53 -59.90 -48.77 17.80
N LYS A 54 -58.98 -48.90 18.76
CA LYS A 54 -58.81 -50.12 19.56
C LYS A 54 -60.08 -50.43 20.35
N ILE A 55 -60.61 -51.65 20.19
CA ILE A 55 -61.77 -52.12 20.92
C ILE A 55 -61.30 -52.73 22.24
N ALA A 56 -61.62 -52.10 23.38
CA ALA A 56 -61.10 -52.49 24.70
C ALA A 56 -61.53 -53.90 25.17
N LYS A 57 -62.66 -54.42 24.68
CA LYS A 57 -63.18 -55.77 24.96
C LYS A 57 -63.97 -56.29 23.75
N PRO A 58 -63.34 -56.96 22.78
CA PRO A 58 -64.07 -57.55 21.67
C PRO A 58 -64.87 -58.75 22.19
N THR A 59 -66.18 -58.75 21.94
CA THR A 59 -67.13 -59.75 22.47
C THR A 59 -67.60 -60.73 21.41
N THR A 60 -67.57 -60.33 20.13
CA THR A 60 -67.88 -61.20 19.00
C THR A 60 -66.61 -61.65 18.26
N ARG A 61 -66.67 -62.83 17.63
CA ARG A 61 -65.53 -63.40 16.89
C ARG A 61 -65.09 -62.52 15.70
N GLU A 62 -66.02 -61.80 15.09
CA GLU A 62 -65.76 -60.85 14.00
C GLU A 62 -64.99 -59.62 14.48
N GLU A 63 -65.27 -59.10 15.68
CA GLU A 63 -64.52 -58.02 16.33
C GLU A 63 -63.09 -58.43 16.68
N ILE A 64 -62.89 -59.69 17.09
CA ILE A 64 -61.55 -60.23 17.40
C ILE A 64 -60.71 -60.33 16.12
N ASP A 65 -61.30 -60.79 15.02
CA ASP A 65 -60.57 -60.98 13.76
C ASP A 65 -60.30 -59.64 13.03
N SER A 66 -61.15 -58.63 13.21
CA SER A 66 -60.91 -57.28 12.69
C SER A 66 -59.81 -56.53 13.47
N ASP A 67 -59.79 -56.63 14.80
CA ASP A 67 -58.73 -56.05 15.64
C ASP A 67 -57.35 -56.68 15.37
N LYS A 68 -57.31 -58.00 15.15
CA LYS A 68 -56.08 -58.70 14.72
C LYS A 68 -55.57 -58.22 13.35
N LYS A 69 -56.47 -57.95 12.40
CA LYS A 69 -56.07 -57.40 11.09
C LYS A 69 -55.55 -55.97 11.22
N ALA A 70 -56.22 -55.13 12.02
CA ALA A 70 -55.80 -53.76 12.27
C ALA A 70 -54.43 -53.69 12.94
N THR A 71 -54.18 -54.54 13.95
CA THR A 71 -52.87 -54.61 14.64
C THR A 71 -51.75 -55.07 13.69
N GLN A 72 -51.99 -56.08 12.85
CA GLN A 72 -51.00 -56.52 11.85
C GLN A 72 -50.65 -55.42 10.84
N GLU A 73 -51.63 -54.64 10.37
CA GLU A 73 -51.37 -53.54 9.45
C GLU A 73 -50.66 -52.36 10.11
N ILE A 74 -50.97 -52.07 11.38
CA ILE A 74 -50.22 -51.09 12.18
C ILE A 74 -48.76 -51.52 12.30
N GLU A 75 -48.48 -52.77 12.65
CA GLU A 75 -47.11 -53.30 12.76
C GLU A 75 -46.34 -53.23 11.43
N LYS A 76 -46.99 -53.51 10.30
CA LYS A 76 -46.37 -53.37 8.98
C LYS A 76 -45.98 -51.92 8.70
N ARG A 77 -46.88 -50.97 8.92
CA ARG A 77 -46.63 -49.53 8.72
C ARG A 77 -45.53 -49.02 9.66
N GLU A 78 -45.52 -49.46 10.91
CA GLU A 78 -44.44 -49.15 11.87
C GLU A 78 -43.07 -49.67 11.40
N LYS A 79 -43.00 -50.88 10.82
CA LYS A 79 -41.75 -51.42 10.26
C LYS A 79 -41.22 -50.55 9.13
N TYR A 80 -42.08 -50.09 8.22
CA TYR A 80 -41.68 -49.16 7.15
C TYR A 80 -41.17 -47.82 7.69
N ILE A 81 -41.84 -47.26 8.69
CA ILE A 81 -41.40 -46.02 9.35
C ILE A 81 -40.01 -46.20 9.98
N ARG A 82 -39.76 -47.32 10.67
CA ARG A 82 -38.45 -47.63 11.27
C ARG A 82 -37.35 -47.77 10.22
N ALA A 83 -37.64 -48.42 9.09
CA ALA A 83 -36.70 -48.55 7.97
C ALA A 83 -36.37 -47.17 7.36
N GLN A 84 -37.39 -46.36 7.10
CA GLN A 84 -37.25 -45.01 6.57
C GLN A 84 -36.41 -44.11 7.51
N LEU A 85 -36.62 -44.23 8.82
CA LEU A 85 -35.87 -43.50 9.84
C LEU A 85 -34.38 -43.89 9.85
N SER A 86 -34.05 -45.15 9.55
CA SER A 86 -32.65 -45.60 9.38
C SER A 86 -31.99 -44.93 8.18
N ILE A 87 -32.71 -44.84 7.04
CA ILE A 87 -32.24 -44.19 5.82
C ILE A 87 -31.95 -42.71 6.10
N ILE A 88 -32.88 -41.99 6.71
CA ILE A 88 -32.71 -40.57 7.06
C ILE A 88 -31.51 -40.36 7.97
N LYS A 89 -31.33 -41.19 9.00
CA LYS A 89 -30.15 -41.12 9.88
C LYS A 89 -28.84 -41.28 9.12
N SER A 90 -28.79 -42.20 8.15
CA SER A 90 -27.60 -42.41 7.33
C SER A 90 -27.30 -41.21 6.42
N LEU A 91 -28.32 -40.67 5.76
CA LEU A 91 -28.20 -39.49 4.90
C LEU A 91 -27.80 -38.25 5.70
N TYR A 92 -28.36 -38.07 6.90
CA TYR A 92 -28.01 -36.97 7.78
C TYR A 92 -26.51 -36.99 8.14
N ARG A 93 -25.98 -38.16 8.51
CA ARG A 93 -24.54 -38.31 8.79
C ARG A 93 -23.69 -37.98 7.56
N GLN A 94 -24.09 -38.45 6.38
CA GLN A 94 -23.39 -38.13 5.13
C GLN A 94 -23.40 -36.62 4.83
N SER A 95 -24.54 -35.95 5.00
CA SER A 95 -24.63 -34.50 4.83
C SER A 95 -23.73 -33.74 5.79
N VAL A 96 -23.72 -34.11 7.07
CA VAL A 96 -22.85 -33.48 8.08
C VAL A 96 -21.37 -33.65 7.75
N LEU A 97 -20.96 -34.84 7.27
CA LEU A 97 -19.58 -35.08 6.84
C LEU A 97 -19.21 -34.21 5.64
N LYS A 98 -20.07 -34.14 4.60
CA LYS A 98 -19.82 -33.28 3.43
C LYS A 98 -19.71 -31.81 3.79
N VAL A 99 -20.56 -31.30 4.68
CA VAL A 99 -20.48 -29.91 5.15
C VAL A 99 -19.15 -29.65 5.88
N ARG A 100 -18.66 -30.62 6.67
CA ARG A 100 -17.35 -30.49 7.32
C ARG A 100 -16.21 -30.49 6.31
N GLU A 101 -16.27 -31.37 5.31
CA GLU A 101 -15.28 -31.42 4.22
C GLU A 101 -15.25 -30.12 3.39
N GLU A 102 -16.42 -29.58 3.05
CA GLU A 102 -16.53 -28.30 2.33
C GLU A 102 -15.98 -27.15 3.17
N LYS A 103 -16.26 -27.15 4.49
CA LYS A 103 -15.72 -26.16 5.42
C LYS A 103 -14.20 -26.24 5.53
N THR A 104 -13.62 -27.44 5.62
CA THR A 104 -12.16 -27.61 5.66
C THR A 104 -11.53 -27.14 4.36
N LYS A 105 -12.07 -27.56 3.20
CA LYS A 105 -11.57 -27.13 1.88
C LYS A 105 -11.58 -25.62 1.72
N THR A 106 -12.69 -24.97 2.09
CA THR A 106 -12.82 -23.51 2.01
C THR A 106 -11.85 -22.80 2.96
N SER A 107 -11.54 -23.41 4.11
CA SER A 107 -10.55 -22.88 5.05
C SER A 107 -9.13 -23.01 4.50
N ASP A 108 -8.81 -24.13 3.86
CA ASP A 108 -7.50 -24.37 3.24
C ASP A 108 -7.28 -23.41 2.06
N ASP A 109 -8.28 -23.25 1.19
CA ASP A 109 -8.24 -22.31 0.07
C ASP A 109 -8.06 -20.86 0.55
N ARG A 110 -8.72 -20.49 1.66
CA ARG A 110 -8.54 -19.18 2.29
C ARG A 110 -7.11 -18.99 2.80
N ALA A 111 -6.55 -19.99 3.49
CA ALA A 111 -5.19 -19.91 4.01
C ALA A 111 -4.15 -19.75 2.89
N VAL A 112 -4.34 -20.44 1.77
CA VAL A 112 -3.49 -20.27 0.57
C VAL A 112 -3.65 -18.86 -0.01
N ASN A 113 -4.88 -18.35 -0.11
CA ASN A 113 -5.13 -16.99 -0.60
C ASN A 113 -4.45 -15.93 0.27
N ASP A 114 -4.57 -16.05 1.59
CA ASP A 114 -3.96 -15.12 2.55
C ASP A 114 -2.42 -15.14 2.43
N ALA A 115 -1.82 -16.32 2.22
CA ALA A 115 -0.38 -16.44 1.99
C ALA A 115 0.07 -15.77 0.67
N LEU A 116 -0.72 -15.89 -0.40
CA LEU A 116 -0.46 -15.21 -1.67
C LEU A 116 -0.60 -13.68 -1.55
N ILE A 117 -1.62 -13.21 -0.82
CA ILE A 117 -1.81 -11.78 -0.54
C ILE A 117 -0.58 -11.22 0.20
N LEU A 118 -0.08 -11.94 1.22
CA LEU A 118 1.14 -11.54 1.93
C LEU A 118 2.35 -11.47 0.99
N GLY A 119 2.52 -12.47 0.12
CA GLY A 119 3.58 -12.48 -0.89
C GLY A 119 3.50 -11.28 -1.84
N LEU A 120 2.29 -10.94 -2.30
CA LEU A 120 2.06 -9.77 -3.15
C LEU A 120 2.35 -8.45 -2.44
N HIS A 121 2.00 -8.33 -1.16
CA HIS A 121 2.34 -7.14 -0.37
C HIS A 121 3.85 -6.96 -0.27
N ASN A 122 4.61 -8.01 0.01
CA ASN A 122 6.07 -7.95 0.09
C ASN A 122 6.69 -7.44 -1.22
N LEU A 123 6.25 -7.98 -2.38
CA LEU A 123 6.72 -7.53 -3.69
C LEU A 123 6.36 -6.07 -3.97
N LYS A 124 5.17 -5.63 -3.58
CA LYS A 124 4.75 -4.24 -3.74
C LYS A 124 5.61 -3.28 -2.90
N TYR A 125 5.96 -3.68 -1.68
CA TYR A 125 6.87 -2.89 -0.85
C TYR A 125 8.27 -2.78 -1.47
N GLU A 126 8.79 -3.89 -2.01
CA GLU A 126 10.07 -3.90 -2.70
C GLU A 126 10.06 -2.99 -3.93
N GLU A 127 9.03 -3.10 -4.78
CA GLU A 127 8.86 -2.22 -5.95
C GLU A 127 8.83 -0.75 -5.54
N GLN A 128 8.05 -0.40 -4.51
CA GLN A 128 7.96 0.97 -4.04
C GLN A 128 9.30 1.48 -3.51
N SER A 129 10.05 0.65 -2.77
CA SER A 129 11.38 0.99 -2.28
C SER A 129 12.34 1.26 -3.44
N LEU A 130 12.42 0.34 -4.40
CA LEU A 130 13.29 0.49 -5.57
C LEU A 130 12.92 1.72 -6.40
N ARG A 131 11.63 1.99 -6.63
CA ARG A 131 11.19 3.22 -7.32
C ARG A 131 11.61 4.47 -6.57
N SER A 132 11.54 4.46 -5.24
CA SER A 132 11.96 5.60 -4.43
C SER A 132 13.47 5.82 -4.48
N GLU A 133 14.26 4.74 -4.48
CA GLU A 133 15.72 4.79 -4.60
C GLU A 133 16.16 5.26 -6.00
N ILE A 134 15.51 4.76 -7.06
CA ILE A 134 15.76 5.22 -8.44
C ILE A 134 15.44 6.70 -8.56
N SER A 135 14.28 7.15 -8.08
CA SER A 135 13.91 8.57 -8.11
C SER A 135 14.89 9.45 -7.32
N ALA A 136 15.39 8.96 -6.18
CA ALA A 136 16.42 9.66 -5.42
C ALA A 136 17.77 9.72 -6.15
N ALA A 137 18.13 8.67 -6.88
CA ALA A 137 19.36 8.62 -7.68
C ALA A 137 19.27 9.50 -8.93
N GLU A 138 18.13 9.51 -9.62
CA GLU A 138 17.87 10.34 -10.81
C GLU A 138 17.82 11.84 -10.45
N ASN A 139 17.24 12.18 -9.32
CA ASN A 139 17.16 13.57 -8.83
C ASN A 139 18.37 13.98 -7.99
N TYR A 140 19.46 13.20 -8.03
CA TYR A 140 20.66 13.55 -7.29
C TYR A 140 21.23 14.87 -7.80
N ASP A 141 21.39 15.84 -6.89
CA ASP A 141 21.89 17.16 -7.21
C ASP A 141 23.39 17.12 -7.51
N HIS A 142 23.71 16.92 -8.78
CA HIS A 142 25.08 16.88 -9.25
C HIS A 142 25.70 18.29 -9.25
N LYS A 143 26.75 18.48 -8.43
CA LYS A 143 27.46 19.77 -8.31
C LYS A 143 27.96 20.35 -9.64
N TYR A 144 28.31 19.49 -10.62
CA TYR A 144 28.80 19.96 -11.92
C TYR A 144 27.71 20.62 -12.78
N MET A 145 26.42 20.30 -12.57
CA MET A 145 25.31 20.96 -13.27
C MET A 145 25.10 22.41 -12.82
N LYS A 146 25.62 22.78 -11.63
CA LYS A 146 25.56 24.15 -11.10
C LYS A 146 26.79 24.98 -11.46
N LEU A 147 27.81 24.38 -12.07
CA LEU A 147 29.03 25.08 -12.43
C LEU A 147 28.79 25.93 -13.68
N PRO A 148 29.02 27.26 -13.65
CA PRO A 148 28.96 28.07 -14.86
C PRO A 148 30.13 27.66 -15.75
N LEU A 149 29.82 26.88 -16.78
CA LEU A 149 30.73 26.39 -17.81
C LEU A 149 30.41 27.11 -19.12
N ILE A 150 31.44 27.36 -19.93
CA ILE A 150 31.29 27.78 -21.34
C ILE A 150 30.42 26.75 -22.06
N SER A 151 29.55 27.16 -22.99
CA SER A 151 28.68 26.22 -23.71
C SER A 151 29.48 25.18 -24.51
N ALA A 152 28.86 24.05 -24.85
CA ALA A 152 29.55 23.00 -25.61
C ALA A 152 30.00 23.49 -27.00
N GLU A 153 29.18 24.33 -27.63
CA GLU A 153 29.43 24.90 -28.96
C GLU A 153 30.64 25.84 -28.93
N GLU A 154 30.65 26.82 -28.03
CA GLU A 154 31.76 27.76 -27.85
C GLU A 154 33.08 27.05 -27.46
N TYR A 155 32.99 25.95 -26.70
CA TYR A 155 34.16 25.15 -26.34
C TYR A 155 34.73 24.40 -27.56
N LEU A 156 33.87 23.80 -28.39
CA LEU A 156 34.29 23.06 -29.58
C LEU A 156 34.84 23.99 -30.68
N GLU A 157 34.40 25.25 -30.73
CA GLU A 157 35.02 26.26 -31.59
C GLU A 157 36.48 26.55 -31.20
N GLN A 158 36.78 26.56 -29.91
CA GLN A 158 38.13 26.79 -29.39
C GLN A 158 39.01 25.53 -29.45
N PHE A 159 38.39 24.35 -29.31
CA PHE A 159 39.08 23.06 -29.29
C PHE A 159 38.40 22.04 -30.21
N PRO A 160 38.60 22.16 -31.54
CA PRO A 160 37.97 21.27 -32.51
C PRO A 160 38.45 19.81 -32.41
N GLU A 161 39.62 19.56 -31.80
CA GLU A 161 40.18 18.22 -31.58
C GLU A 161 39.33 17.36 -30.60
N HIS A 162 38.46 17.99 -29.80
CA HIS A 162 37.63 17.31 -28.81
C HIS A 162 36.24 16.93 -29.33
N LYS A 163 35.98 17.10 -30.63
CA LYS A 163 34.67 16.87 -31.25
C LYS A 163 34.27 15.40 -31.33
N ASP A 164 35.26 14.51 -31.39
CA ASP A 164 35.04 13.06 -31.53
C ASP A 164 34.95 12.34 -30.16
N LEU A 165 35.11 13.07 -29.05
CA LEU A 165 35.02 12.51 -27.70
C LEU A 165 33.58 12.20 -27.30
N SER A 166 33.41 11.21 -26.42
CA SER A 166 32.11 10.92 -25.80
C SER A 166 31.62 12.11 -24.97
N GLU A 167 30.30 12.31 -24.82
CA GLU A 167 29.73 13.41 -24.05
C GLU A 167 30.30 13.50 -22.62
N GLN A 168 30.50 12.34 -21.98
CA GLN A 168 31.09 12.26 -20.65
C GLN A 168 32.54 12.73 -20.64
N GLU A 169 33.33 12.31 -21.63
CA GLU A 169 34.73 12.70 -21.78
C GLU A 169 34.83 14.19 -22.09
N LEU A 170 34.03 14.70 -23.02
CA LEU A 170 33.93 16.12 -23.36
C LEU A 170 33.58 16.98 -22.13
N MET A 171 32.66 16.51 -21.27
CA MET A 171 32.35 17.20 -20.01
C MET A 171 33.56 17.27 -19.07
N THR A 172 34.32 16.17 -18.92
CA THR A 172 35.52 16.17 -18.06
C THR A 172 36.60 17.13 -18.56
N VAL A 173 36.87 17.14 -19.86
CA VAL A 173 37.87 18.03 -20.45
C VAL A 173 37.42 19.49 -20.35
N ARG A 174 36.12 19.79 -20.52
CA ARG A 174 35.55 21.12 -20.30
C ARG A 174 35.72 21.63 -18.88
N ILE A 175 35.45 20.78 -17.88
CA ILE A 175 35.64 21.13 -16.46
C ILE A 175 37.11 21.42 -16.16
N GLU A 176 38.01 20.61 -16.71
CA GLU A 176 39.46 20.81 -16.50
C GLU A 176 39.97 22.09 -17.17
N HIS A 177 39.48 22.41 -18.37
CA HIS A 177 39.78 23.68 -19.03
C HIS A 177 39.32 24.88 -18.20
N GLU A 178 38.06 24.89 -17.73
CA GLU A 178 37.52 25.96 -16.88
C GLU A 178 38.32 26.10 -15.59
N ARG A 179 38.73 24.98 -14.98
CA ARG A 179 39.61 24.98 -13.81
C ARG A 179 40.95 25.67 -14.12
N GLN A 180 41.59 25.34 -15.24
CA GLN A 180 42.85 25.98 -15.63
C GLN A 180 42.69 27.48 -15.88
N VAL A 181 41.61 27.89 -16.52
CA VAL A 181 41.29 29.31 -16.75
C VAL A 181 41.11 30.05 -15.43
N ARG A 182 40.37 29.49 -14.47
CA ARG A 182 40.17 30.10 -13.15
C ARG A 182 41.45 30.20 -12.34
N VAL A 183 42.30 29.17 -12.37
CA VAL A 183 43.60 29.20 -11.70
C VAL A 183 44.47 30.32 -12.26
N LYS A 184 44.59 30.41 -13.59
CA LYS A 184 45.36 31.48 -14.26
C LYS A 184 44.81 32.88 -13.93
N SER A 185 43.50 33.05 -13.96
CA SER A 185 42.85 34.33 -13.63
C SER A 185 43.09 34.75 -12.16
N GLU A 186 43.06 33.79 -11.24
CA GLU A 186 43.34 34.04 -9.83
C GLU A 186 44.83 34.37 -9.59
N GLU A 187 45.75 33.70 -10.28
CA GLU A 187 47.18 34.03 -10.26
C GLU A 187 47.42 35.46 -10.77
N GLU A 188 46.83 35.83 -11.90
CA GLU A 188 46.90 37.20 -12.42
C GLU A 188 46.32 38.23 -11.45
N ARG A 189 45.20 37.91 -10.79
CA ARG A 189 44.58 38.77 -9.78
C ARG A 189 45.55 38.99 -8.61
N GLN A 190 46.20 37.93 -8.14
CA GLN A 190 47.20 38.01 -7.07
C GLN A 190 48.42 38.83 -7.50
N GLU A 191 48.92 38.66 -8.72
CA GLU A 191 50.02 39.48 -9.23
C GLU A 191 49.66 40.96 -9.32
N LYS A 192 48.49 41.29 -9.88
CA LYS A 192 47.99 42.67 -9.97
C LYS A 192 47.81 43.27 -8.57
N LEU A 193 47.32 42.48 -7.61
CA LEU A 193 47.18 42.90 -6.21
C LEU A 193 48.54 43.20 -5.57
N LYS A 194 49.55 42.33 -5.79
CA LYS A 194 50.93 42.57 -5.34
C LYS A 194 51.51 43.84 -5.96
N ARG A 195 51.34 44.05 -7.27
CA ARG A 195 51.79 45.28 -7.96
C ARG A 195 51.11 46.53 -7.41
N LYS A 196 49.79 46.47 -7.18
CA LYS A 196 49.03 47.56 -6.55
C LYS A 196 49.55 47.88 -5.15
N GLN A 197 49.82 46.87 -4.32
CA GLN A 197 50.38 47.08 -2.97
C GLN A 197 51.77 47.72 -3.02
N LYS A 198 52.64 47.30 -3.94
CA LYS A 198 53.95 47.93 -4.15
C LYS A 198 53.83 49.40 -4.53
N LEU A 199 52.97 49.72 -5.50
CA LEU A 199 52.73 51.11 -5.92
C LEU A 199 52.15 51.98 -4.79
N ILE A 200 51.23 51.44 -3.98
CA ILE A 200 50.69 52.16 -2.81
C ILE A 200 51.81 52.45 -1.79
N ALA A 201 52.72 51.51 -1.56
CA ALA A 201 53.86 51.71 -0.68
C ALA A 201 54.83 52.77 -1.22
N GLU A 202 55.11 52.78 -2.52
CA GLU A 202 55.93 53.79 -3.18
C GLU A 202 55.29 55.19 -3.11
N VAL A 203 54.00 55.31 -3.41
CA VAL A 203 53.26 56.57 -3.30
C VAL A 203 53.21 57.06 -1.86
N LYS A 204 53.01 56.16 -0.89
CA LYS A 204 53.04 56.52 0.54
C LYS A 204 54.42 57.03 0.94
N LYS A 205 55.50 56.35 0.53
CA LYS A 205 56.86 56.80 0.78
C LYS A 205 57.14 58.17 0.15
N GLY A 206 56.73 58.37 -1.10
CA GLY A 206 56.85 59.66 -1.78
C GLY A 206 56.08 60.78 -1.08
N LYS A 207 54.87 60.49 -0.57
CA LYS A 207 54.11 61.43 0.25
C LYS A 207 54.84 61.75 1.56
N ASP A 208 55.34 60.74 2.26
CA ASP A 208 56.08 60.93 3.51
C ASP A 208 57.35 61.77 3.26
N ASP A 209 58.07 61.52 2.17
CA ASP A 209 59.27 62.29 1.81
C ASP A 209 58.94 63.73 1.38
N LEU A 210 57.82 63.95 0.66
CA LEU A 210 57.34 65.29 0.33
C LEU A 210 56.95 66.08 1.60
N THR A 211 56.23 65.47 2.53
CA THR A 211 55.87 66.13 3.80
C THR A 211 57.11 66.49 4.64
N LYS A 212 58.18 65.69 4.57
CA LYS A 212 59.47 66.05 5.20
C LYS A 212 60.12 67.24 4.49
N LEU A 213 60.07 67.29 3.16
CA LEU A 213 60.61 68.40 2.38
C LEU A 213 59.83 69.68 2.66
N ASP A 214 58.50 69.62 2.69
CA ASP A 214 57.63 70.74 3.08
C ASP A 214 58.00 71.26 4.48
N ALA A 215 58.16 70.36 5.46
CA ALA A 215 58.60 70.74 6.81
C ALA A 215 60.02 71.33 6.85
N MET A 216 60.92 70.90 5.96
CA MET A 216 62.26 71.51 5.84
C MET A 216 62.21 72.89 5.18
N VAL A 217 61.35 73.08 4.17
CA VAL A 217 61.13 74.37 3.51
C VAL A 217 60.49 75.37 4.47
N GLU A 218 59.48 74.96 5.25
CA GLU A 218 58.90 75.80 6.30
C GLU A 218 59.97 76.29 7.28
N LYS A 219 60.82 75.38 7.78
CA LYS A 219 61.96 75.75 8.64
C LYS A 219 62.96 76.68 7.94
N PHE A 220 63.21 76.48 6.66
CA PHE A 220 64.10 77.35 5.88
C PHE A 220 63.49 78.75 5.71
N ILE A 221 62.19 78.86 5.46
CA ILE A 221 61.48 80.14 5.39
C ILE A 221 61.54 80.84 6.74
N GLU A 222 61.23 80.15 7.85
CA GLU A 222 61.34 80.71 9.20
C GLU A 222 62.77 81.20 9.52
N ALA A 223 63.79 80.45 9.12
CA ALA A 223 65.19 80.86 9.29
C ALA A 223 65.62 82.00 8.36
N ALA A 224 65.00 82.13 7.17
CA ALA A 224 65.30 83.17 6.19
C ALA A 224 64.49 84.47 6.41
N GLU A 225 63.36 84.43 7.11
CA GLU A 225 62.59 85.61 7.52
C GLU A 225 63.41 86.70 8.23
N PRO A 226 64.28 86.39 9.22
CA PRO A 226 65.12 87.41 9.84
C PRO A 226 66.14 88.00 8.86
N ILE A 227 66.70 87.21 7.95
CA ILE A 227 67.65 87.67 6.92
C ILE A 227 66.94 88.61 5.93
N LYS A 228 65.71 88.28 5.53
CA LYS A 228 64.89 89.09 4.62
C LYS A 228 64.47 90.42 5.26
N LYS A 229 64.18 90.44 6.56
CA LYS A 229 63.88 91.67 7.31
C LYS A 229 65.07 92.63 7.38
N VAL A 230 66.30 92.10 7.43
CA VAL A 230 67.54 92.90 7.44
C VAL A 230 67.88 93.44 6.04
N LEU A 231 67.65 92.65 4.99
CA LEU A 231 67.89 93.05 3.60
C LEU A 231 66.82 93.98 3.00
N ALA A 232 65.59 94.00 3.54
CA ALA A 232 64.52 94.91 3.10
C ALA A 232 64.55 96.28 3.79
N THR A 233 65.50 96.50 4.71
CA THR A 233 65.72 97.76 5.44
C THR A 233 66.89 98.60 4.90
N GLU A 234 67.42 98.24 3.72
CA GLU A 234 68.22 99.12 2.85
C GLU A 234 67.37 99.57 1.66
#